data_AF-A0A1Z5L8H1-F1
#
_entry.id   AF-A0A1Z5L8H1-F1
#
_cell.length_a   1.000
_cell.length_b   1.000
_cell.length_c   1.000
_cell.angle_alpha   90.00
_cell.angle_beta   90.00
_cell.angle_gamma   90.00
#
_symmetry.space_group_name_H-M   'P 1'
#
loop_
_entity.id
_entity.type
_entity.pdbx_description
1 polymer ?
#
loop_
_entity_poly.entity_id
_entity_poly.type
_entity_poly.pdbx_seq_one_letter_code
_entity_poly.pdbx_strand_id
1 'polypeptide(L)'
;MGFAQKASCYEMLVIGRFVVGINGGLSAGLGPMYLTEISPVAYRGAVGTIYQLVLTMSILFSQVLGIPQLLGTEHGWPVLFGVPLVPSVLMLITLPFCPESPKYLLLVKGQQEE
;
A
#
# COMPACT_ATOMS: atom_id res chain seq x y z
N MET A 1 0.85 1.56 16.82
CA MET A 1 1.94 0.83 17.53
C MET A 1 2.69 1.64 18.58
N GLY A 2 2.36 2.93 18.83
CA GLY A 2 2.90 3.64 20.02
C GLY A 2 2.50 3.00 21.37
N PHE A 3 1.41 2.23 21.39
CA PHE A 3 1.02 1.43 22.56
C PHE A 3 1.91 0.19 22.82
N ALA A 4 2.70 -0.26 21.84
CA ALA A 4 3.56 -1.44 21.99
C ALA A 4 4.84 -1.16 22.80
N GLN A 5 5.29 0.10 22.87
CA GLN A 5 6.41 0.48 23.73
C GLN A 5 5.97 0.60 25.20
N LYS A 6 4.66 0.80 25.45
CA LYS A 6 4.06 0.79 26.80
C LYS A 6 3.69 -0.61 27.28
N ALA A 7 3.42 -1.55 26.38
CA ALA A 7 3.03 -2.91 26.71
C ALA A 7 4.08 -3.87 26.15
N SER A 8 4.93 -4.40 27.03
CA SER A 8 6.05 -5.32 26.76
C SER A 8 5.59 -6.68 26.16
N CYS A 9 4.85 -6.67 25.06
CA CYS A 9 4.22 -7.82 24.41
C CYS A 9 4.77 -7.98 22.99
N TYR A 10 5.81 -8.80 22.85
CA TYR A 10 6.38 -9.23 21.57
C TYR A 10 5.32 -9.83 20.63
N GLU A 11 4.29 -10.45 21.19
CA GLU A 11 3.18 -11.08 20.47
C GLU A 11 2.43 -10.08 19.58
N MET A 12 2.23 -8.84 20.06
CA MET A 12 1.55 -7.80 19.30
C MET A 12 2.36 -7.34 18.09
N LEU A 13 3.69 -7.42 18.18
CA LEU A 13 4.62 -7.12 17.09
C LEU A 13 4.57 -8.20 16.01
N VAL A 14 4.53 -9.47 16.42
CA VAL A 14 4.42 -10.62 15.51
C VAL A 14 3.08 -10.60 14.77
N ILE A 15 1.97 -10.41 15.48
CA ILE A 15 0.63 -10.34 14.87
C ILE A 15 0.54 -9.14 13.92
N GLY A 16 1.04 -7.97 14.32
CA GLY A 16 1.06 -6.78 13.46
C GLY A 16 1.84 -7.00 12.16
N ARG A 17 2.99 -7.65 12.22
CA ARG A 17 3.80 -8.03 11.05
C ARG A 17 3.07 -9.01 10.13
N PHE A 18 2.37 -9.98 10.72
CA PHE A 18 1.59 -10.96 9.97
C PHE A 18 0.44 -10.29 9.19
N VAL A 19 -0.34 -9.43 9.85
CA VAL A 19 -1.46 -8.71 9.22
C VAL A 19 -0.97 -7.77 8.11
N VAL A 20 0.10 -7.02 8.35
CA VAL A 20 0.71 -6.15 7.33
C VAL A 20 1.27 -6.96 6.16
N GLY A 21 1.83 -8.15 6.42
CA GLY A 21 2.29 -9.06 5.38
C GLY A 21 1.17 -9.53 4.45
N ILE A 22 0.02 -9.93 5.02
CA ILE A 22 -1.17 -10.30 4.23
C ILE A 22 -1.66 -9.12 3.40
N ASN A 23 -1.81 -7.95 4.04
CA ASN A 23 -2.26 -6.74 3.34
C ASN A 23 -1.31 -6.37 2.18
N GLY A 24 0.00 -6.37 2.42
CA GLY A 24 1.01 -6.09 1.40
C GLY A 24 0.97 -7.09 0.24
N GLY A 25 0.78 -8.38 0.52
CA GLY A 25 0.65 -9.42 -0.49
C GLY A 25 -0.59 -9.23 -1.38
N LEU A 26 -1.75 -8.93 -0.78
CA LEU A 26 -2.96 -8.63 -1.53
C LEU A 26 -2.81 -7.35 -2.37
N SER A 27 -2.30 -6.27 -1.78
CA SER A 27 -2.12 -4.99 -2.47
C SER A 27 -1.12 -5.08 -3.62
N ALA A 28 -0.06 -5.88 -3.49
CA ALA A 28 0.92 -6.10 -4.56
C ALA A 28 0.32 -6.77 -5.80
N GLY A 29 -0.71 -7.61 -5.65
CA GLY A 29 -1.43 -8.25 -6.77
C GLY A 29 -2.59 -7.41 -7.29
N LEU A 30 -3.42 -6.86 -6.40
CA LEU A 30 -4.62 -6.10 -6.76
C LEU A 30 -4.29 -4.73 -7.39
N GLY A 31 -3.23 -4.06 -6.93
CA GLY A 31 -2.80 -2.75 -7.44
C GLY A 31 -2.52 -2.76 -8.96
N PRO A 32 -1.59 -3.58 -9.47
CA PRO A 32 -1.29 -3.62 -10.89
C PRO A 32 -2.46 -4.21 -11.71
N MET A 33 -3.24 -5.13 -11.15
CA MET A 33 -4.42 -5.67 -11.80
C MET A 33 -5.46 -4.58 -12.06
N TYR A 34 -5.83 -3.80 -11.04
CA TYR A 34 -6.77 -2.68 -11.18
C TYR A 34 -6.26 -1.63 -12.18
N LEU A 35 -4.99 -1.23 -12.06
CA LEU A 35 -4.36 -0.25 -12.95
C LEU A 35 -4.30 -0.72 -14.42
N THR A 36 -4.11 -2.01 -14.67
CA THR A 36 -4.12 -2.58 -16.04
C THR A 36 -5.52 -2.75 -16.60
N GLU A 37 -6.54 -2.86 -15.75
CA GLU A 37 -7.95 -2.93 -16.15
C GLU A 37 -8.54 -1.56 -16.51
N ILE A 38 -8.19 -0.51 -15.78
CA ILE A 38 -8.65 0.87 -16.07
C ILE A 38 -7.88 1.54 -17.21
N SER A 39 -6.70 1.01 -17.59
CA SER A 39 -5.83 1.66 -18.58
C SER A 39 -6.14 1.25 -20.03
N PRO A 40 -6.04 2.20 -21.00
CA PRO A 40 -6.22 1.91 -22.42
C PRO A 40 -5.21 0.87 -22.90
N VAL A 41 -5.62 0.00 -23.82
CA VAL A 41 -4.80 -1.14 -24.30
C VAL A 41 -3.40 -0.71 -24.78
N ALA A 42 -3.28 0.50 -25.34
CA ALA A 42 -2.01 1.07 -25.80
C ALA A 42 -1.01 1.42 -24.68
N TYR A 43 -1.48 1.70 -23.45
CA TYR A 43 -0.65 2.19 -22.34
C TYR A 43 -0.53 1.23 -21.16
N ARG A 44 -1.14 0.04 -21.23
CA ARG A 44 -1.08 -0.96 -20.14
C ARG A 44 0.35 -1.27 -19.68
N GLY A 45 1.29 -1.38 -20.63
CA GLY A 45 2.70 -1.60 -20.31
C GLY A 45 3.32 -0.42 -19.55
N ALA A 46 3.08 0.81 -20.02
CA ALA A 46 3.61 2.02 -19.38
C ALA A 46 3.07 2.21 -17.95
N VAL A 47 1.77 1.95 -17.74
CA VAL A 47 1.15 2.03 -16.41
C VAL A 47 1.73 0.99 -15.45
N GLY A 48 1.96 -0.24 -15.91
CA GLY A 48 2.63 -1.27 -15.11
C GLY A 48 4.06 -0.89 -14.72
N THR A 49 4.83 -0.31 -15.64
CA THR A 49 6.20 0.17 -15.35
C THR A 49 6.19 1.33 -14.35
N ILE A 50 5.28 2.30 -14.49
CA ILE A 50 5.14 3.41 -13.54
C ILE A 50 4.81 2.89 -12.14
N TYR A 51 3.88 1.94 -12.03
CA TYR A 51 3.55 1.31 -10.74
C TYR A 51 4.78 0.66 -10.09
N GLN A 52 5.54 -0.13 -10.85
CA GLN A 52 6.76 -0.74 -10.36
C GLN A 52 7.81 0.30 -9.94
N LEU A 53 7.97 1.39 -10.71
CA LEU A 53 8.90 2.47 -10.37
C LEU A 53 8.50 3.17 -9.07
N VAL A 54 7.21 3.45 -8.88
CA VAL A 54 6.68 4.06 -7.64
C VAL A 54 6.90 3.13 -6.45
N LEU A 55 6.67 1.82 -6.61
CA LEU A 55 6.96 0.84 -5.56
C LEU A 55 8.45 0.83 -5.18
N THR A 56 9.34 0.75 -6.17
CA THR A 56 10.79 0.76 -5.91
C THR A 56 11.23 2.07 -5.25
N MET A 57 10.71 3.22 -5.68
CA MET A 57 10.97 4.50 -5.03
C MET A 57 10.47 4.53 -3.59
N SER A 58 9.29 3.99 -3.32
CA SER A 58 8.74 3.91 -1.96
C SER A 58 9.60 3.05 -1.04
N ILE A 59 10.15 1.95 -1.55
CA ILE A 59 11.10 1.11 -0.82
C ILE A 59 12.38 1.89 -0.54
N LEU A 60 12.92 2.63 -1.53
CA LEU A 60 14.09 3.47 -1.35
C LEU A 60 13.86 4.52 -0.25
N PHE A 61 12.73 5.23 -0.27
CA PHE A 61 12.37 6.19 0.79
C PHE A 61 12.26 5.51 2.16
N SER A 62 11.68 4.31 2.23
CA SER A 62 11.61 3.53 3.47
C SER A 62 13.00 3.20 4.03
N GLN A 63 13.94 2.81 3.16
CA GLN A 63 15.33 2.55 3.55
C GLN A 63 16.04 3.82 4.04
N VAL A 64 15.83 4.96 3.38
CA VAL A 64 16.41 6.26 3.77
C VAL A 64 15.89 6.72 5.13
N LEU A 65 14.58 6.57 5.37
CA LEU A 65 13.98 6.88 6.68
C LEU A 65 14.47 5.92 7.78
N GLY A 66 14.80 4.68 7.43
CA GLY A 66 15.32 3.66 8.34
C GLY A 66 16.77 3.88 8.82
N ILE A 67 17.48 4.89 8.29
CA ILE A 67 18.86 5.20 8.68
C ILE A 67 18.90 5.64 10.16
N PRO A 68 19.90 5.19 10.96
CA PRO A 68 20.01 5.50 12.39
C PRO A 68 20.12 7.00 12.69
N GLN A 69 20.66 7.80 11.76
CA GLN A 69 20.70 9.27 11.86
C GLN A 69 19.32 9.96 11.72
N LEU A 70 18.27 9.28 11.21
CA LEU A 70 16.95 9.86 10.97
C LEU A 70 15.90 9.34 11.95
N LEU A 71 15.38 8.12 11.72
CA LEU A 71 14.35 7.48 12.55
C LEU A 71 14.76 6.09 13.05
N GLY A 72 15.97 5.62 12.72
CA GLY A 72 16.52 4.35 13.20
C GLY A 72 17.09 4.39 14.64
N THR A 73 16.63 5.31 15.48
CA THR A 73 16.99 5.41 16.91
C THR A 73 15.97 4.66 17.78
N GLU A 74 16.35 4.25 19.00
CA GLU A 74 15.49 3.46 19.92
C GLU A 74 14.13 4.11 20.27
N HIS A 75 14.01 5.43 20.10
CA HIS A 75 12.75 6.17 20.26
C HIS A 75 12.02 6.47 18.94
N GLY A 76 12.70 6.37 17.79
CA GLY A 76 12.15 6.74 16.46
C GLY A 76 11.49 5.59 15.69
N TRP A 77 11.80 4.34 16.03
CA TRP A 77 11.24 3.17 15.34
C TRP A 77 9.69 3.09 15.34
N PRO A 78 8.93 3.49 16.39
CA PRO A 78 7.47 3.43 16.35
C PRO A 78 6.89 4.48 15.40
N VAL A 79 7.58 5.61 15.23
CA VAL A 79 7.22 6.68 14.29
C VAL A 79 7.45 6.20 12.86
N LEU A 80 8.54 5.47 12.61
CA LEU A 80 8.81 4.82 11.31
C LEU A 80 7.65 3.90 10.88
N PHE A 81 7.07 3.13 11.81
CA PHE A 81 5.86 2.31 11.55
C PHE A 81 4.56 3.12 11.47
N GLY A 82 4.56 4.37 11.92
CA GLY A 82 3.44 5.30 11.80
C GLY A 82 3.38 6.03 10.47
N VAL A 83 4.52 6.25 9.79
CA VAL A 83 4.58 6.92 8.48
C VAL A 83 3.67 6.27 7.43
N PRO A 84 3.60 4.92 7.29
CA PRO A 84 2.71 4.27 6.33
C PRO A 84 1.22 4.45 6.66
N LEU A 85 0.87 4.80 7.89
CA LEU A 85 -0.53 5.05 8.29
C LEU A 85 -1.11 6.22 7.50
N VAL A 86 -0.30 7.25 7.21
CA VAL A 86 -0.73 8.45 6.49
C VAL A 86 -1.23 8.11 5.07
N PRO A 87 -0.44 7.45 4.19
CA PRO A 87 -0.95 7.03 2.90
C PRO A 87 -2.07 5.99 2.99
N SER A 88 -2.09 5.11 4.00
CA SER A 88 -3.22 4.17 4.19
C SER A 88 -4.55 4.89 4.47
N VAL A 89 -4.54 5.90 5.34
CA VAL A 89 -5.74 6.72 5.62
C VAL A 89 -6.14 7.52 4.40
N LEU A 90 -5.18 8.11 3.70
CA LEU A 90 -5.44 8.83 2.44
C LEU A 90 -6.05 7.89 1.39
N MET A 91 -5.58 6.66 1.29
CA MET A 91 -6.13 5.64 0.39
C MET A 91 -7.56 5.26 0.77
N LEU A 92 -7.87 5.10 2.06
CA LEU A 92 -9.24 4.84 2.52
C LEU A 92 -10.21 5.99 2.20
N ILE A 93 -9.74 7.23 2.29
CA ILE A 93 -10.55 8.42 1.94
C ILE A 93 -10.73 8.53 0.42
N THR A 94 -9.73 8.13 -0.37
CA THR A 94 -9.75 8.22 -1.84
C THR A 94 -10.53 7.07 -2.48
N LEU A 95 -10.64 5.93 -1.80
CA LEU A 95 -11.37 4.73 -2.24
C LEU A 95 -12.81 5.01 -2.74
N PRO A 96 -13.68 5.76 -2.04
CA PRO A 96 -15.02 6.09 -2.53
C PRO A 96 -15.04 7.02 -3.75
N PHE A 97 -13.95 7.72 -4.06
CA PHE A 97 -13.83 8.59 -5.23
C PHE A 97 -13.20 7.89 -6.44
N CYS A 98 -12.66 6.69 -6.27
CA CYS A 98 -12.02 5.95 -7.35
C CYS A 98 -13.09 5.20 -8.17
N PRO A 99 -13.14 5.37 -9.51
CA PRO A 99 -14.10 4.66 -10.35
C PRO A 99 -13.87 3.14 -10.26
N GLU A 100 -14.94 2.36 -10.14
CA GLU A 100 -14.84 0.90 -10.16
C GLU A 100 -14.18 0.42 -11.48
N SER A 101 -13.44 -0.68 -11.44
CA SER A 101 -12.80 -1.23 -12.65
C SER A 101 -13.87 -1.51 -13.73
N PRO A 102 -13.74 -0.94 -14.94
CA PRO A 102 -14.73 -1.11 -16.02
C PRO A 102 -14.84 -2.57 -16.46
N LYS A 103 -13.80 -3.39 -16.24
CA LYS A 103 -13.88 -4.85 -16.47
C LYS A 103 -14.61 -5.59 -15.37
N TYR A 104 -14.51 -5.16 -14.11
CA TYR A 104 -15.31 -5.73 -13.02
C TYR A 104 -16.80 -5.43 -13.20
N LEU A 105 -17.14 -4.20 -13.62
CA LEU A 105 -18.52 -3.86 -13.96
C LEU A 105 -19.08 -4.72 -15.11
N LEU A 106 -18.28 -4.95 -16.15
CA LEU A 106 -18.69 -5.75 -17.31
C LEU A 106 -18.74 -7.26 -17.05
N LEU A 107 -17.76 -7.83 -16.36
CA LEU A 107 -17.65 -9.29 -16.15
C LEU A 107 -18.41 -9.81 -14.93
N VAL A 108 -18.57 -8.99 -13.88
CA VAL A 108 -19.19 -9.41 -12.61
C VAL A 108 -20.56 -8.79 -12.40
N LYS A 109 -20.78 -7.52 -12.77
CA LYS A 109 -22.10 -6.85 -12.67
C LYS A 109 -22.94 -6.92 -13.95
N GLY A 110 -22.34 -7.24 -15.11
CA GLY A 110 -23.06 -7.35 -16.40
C GLY A 110 -23.66 -6.03 -16.89
N GLN A 111 -23.23 -4.88 -16.35
CA GLN A 111 -23.74 -3.58 -16.77
C GLN A 111 -22.84 -3.01 -17.86
N GLN A 112 -23.40 -2.90 -19.07
CA GLN A 112 -22.82 -2.10 -20.15
C GLN A 112 -22.86 -0.63 -19.71
N GLU A 113 -21.70 -0.02 -19.46
CA GLU A 113 -21.61 1.44 -19.52
C GLU A 113 -21.49 1.82 -20.99
N GLU A 114 -22.54 2.47 -21.50
CA GLU A 114 -22.55 3.20 -22.79
C GLU A 114 -21.57 4.38 -22.77
#